data_AF-A0A1Q8RWS4-F1
#
_entry.id   AF-A0A1Q8RWS4-F1
#
_cell.length_a   1.000
_cell.length_b   1.000
_cell.length_c   1.000
_cell.angle_alpha   90.00
_cell.angle_beta   90.00
_cell.angle_gamma   90.00
#
_symmetry.space_group_name_H-M   'P 1'
#
loop_
_entity.id
_entity.type
_entity.pdbx_description
1 polymer ?
#
loop_
_entity_poly.entity_id
_entity_poly.type
_entity_poly.pdbx_seq_one_letter_code
_entity_poly.pdbx_strand_id
1 'polypeptide(L)'
;MSLDDWNRAVEPKVQGTWYLHHLTIDAGIELDFMVLFSGVTGQPGQANYPGANTSSDSFVKYRTGMGLACSAIAIGAVQDIRYVSQEEHCKMPEAVGAHGITEVTKSECWKL
;
A
#
# COMPACT_ATOMS: atom_id res chain seq x y z
N MET A 1 -1.31 0.73 -20.60
CA MET A 1 -2.24 0.68 -19.45
C MET A 1 -3.55 1.32 -19.89
N SER A 2 -4.64 0.57 -19.83
CA SER A 2 -5.99 1.10 -20.08
C SER A 2 -6.55 1.81 -18.84
N LEU A 3 -7.68 2.52 -19.00
CA LEU A 3 -8.40 3.11 -17.86
C LEU A 3 -8.91 2.03 -16.89
N ASP A 4 -9.34 0.88 -17.41
CA ASP A 4 -9.80 -0.24 -16.59
C ASP A 4 -8.64 -0.84 -15.76
N ASP A 5 -7.45 -0.97 -16.35
CA ASP A 5 -6.24 -1.43 -15.63
C ASP A 5 -5.83 -0.46 -14.52
N TRP A 6 -6.05 0.83 -14.74
CA TRP A 6 -5.82 1.86 -13.73
C TRP A 6 -6.82 1.71 -12.57
N ASN A 7 -8.12 1.71 -12.90
CA ASN A 7 -9.18 1.66 -11.91
C ASN A 7 -9.10 0.40 -11.04
N ARG A 8 -8.80 -0.76 -11.64
CA ARG A 8 -8.62 -2.02 -10.91
C ARG A 8 -7.58 -1.95 -9.78
N ALA A 9 -6.52 -1.17 -9.95
CA ALA A 9 -5.47 -1.03 -8.94
C ALA A 9 -5.77 0.10 -7.93
N VAL A 10 -6.38 1.19 -8.38
CA VAL A 10 -6.56 2.41 -7.59
C VAL A 10 -7.82 2.37 -6.74
N GLU A 11 -8.93 1.92 -7.31
CA GLU A 11 -10.25 1.93 -6.68
C GLU A 11 -10.29 1.24 -5.31
N PRO A 12 -9.75 0.02 -5.10
CA PRO A 12 -9.81 -0.62 -3.79
C PRO A 12 -9.06 0.17 -2.71
N LYS A 13 -7.99 0.88 -3.07
CA LYS A 13 -7.21 1.71 -2.12
C LYS A 13 -7.93 3.03 -1.84
N VAL A 14 -8.43 3.70 -2.87
CA VAL A 14 -9.10 5.01 -2.70
C VAL A 14 -10.47 4.83 -2.06
N GLN A 15 -11.36 4.09 -2.72
CA GLN A 15 -12.74 3.91 -2.25
C GLN A 15 -12.80 3.08 -0.98
N GLY A 16 -12.00 2.02 -0.88
CA GLY A 16 -11.96 1.20 0.33
C GLY A 16 -11.57 1.99 1.57
N THR A 17 -10.55 2.85 1.46
CA THR A 17 -10.11 3.73 2.56
C THR A 17 -11.18 4.77 2.90
N TRP A 18 -11.83 5.35 1.88
CA TRP A 18 -12.89 6.33 2.06
C TRP A 18 -14.13 5.75 2.74
N TYR A 19 -14.54 4.55 2.35
CA TYR A 19 -15.65 3.85 3.01
C TYR A 19 -15.31 3.47 4.44
N LEU A 20 -14.11 2.96 4.71
CA LEU A 20 -13.70 2.63 6.07
C LEU A 20 -13.71 3.88 6.97
N HIS A 21 -13.24 5.01 6.45
CA HIS A 21 -13.30 6.30 7.13
C HIS A 21 -14.73 6.66 7.54
N HIS A 22 -15.64 6.71 6.57
CA HIS A 22 -17.03 7.11 6.83
C HIS A 22 -17.74 6.15 7.75
N LEU A 23 -17.62 4.84 7.53
CA LEU A 23 -18.26 3.84 8.38
C LEU A 23 -17.78 3.93 9.83
N THR A 24 -16.50 4.24 10.07
CA THR A 24 -16.00 4.42 11.45
C THR A 24 -16.56 5.68 12.11
N ILE A 25 -16.69 6.77 11.35
CA ILE A 25 -17.26 8.04 11.86
C ILE A 25 -18.76 7.91 12.11
N ASP A 26 -19.50 7.38 11.13
CA ASP A 26 -20.95 7.22 11.20
C ASP A 26 -21.37 6.28 12.33
N ALA A 27 -20.54 5.26 12.62
CA ALA A 27 -20.75 4.35 13.74
C ALA A 27 -20.23 4.88 15.10
N GLY A 28 -19.58 6.05 15.13
CA GLY A 28 -18.97 6.62 16.34
C GLY A 28 -17.81 5.79 16.91
N ILE A 29 -17.10 5.05 16.06
CA ILE A 29 -15.97 4.22 16.46
C ILE A 29 -14.70 5.07 16.47
N GLU A 30 -14.16 5.31 17.67
CA GLU A 30 -12.82 5.86 17.85
C GLU A 30 -11.79 4.74 17.68
N LEU A 31 -11.10 4.74 16.53
CA LEU A 31 -10.04 3.78 16.27
C LEU A 31 -8.76 4.19 17.01
N ASP A 32 -8.18 3.26 17.76
CA ASP A 32 -6.82 3.39 18.32
C ASP A 32 -5.77 3.47 17.21
N PHE A 33 -6.00 2.76 16.10
CA PHE A 33 -5.11 2.73 14.95
C PHE A 33 -5.88 2.52 13.64
N MET A 34 -5.38 3.15 12.58
CA MET A 34 -5.74 2.85 11.19
C MET A 34 -4.45 2.83 10.39
N VAL A 35 -4.09 1.68 9.85
CA VAL A 35 -2.81 1.49 9.16
C VAL A 35 -3.06 1.18 7.69
N LEU A 36 -2.51 2.02 6.81
CA LEU A 36 -2.52 1.83 5.36
C LEU A 36 -1.18 1.28 4.90
N PHE A 37 -1.19 0.30 4.02
CA PHE A 37 0.02 -0.25 3.42
C PHE A 37 0.23 0.31 2.02
N SER A 38 1.37 0.95 1.81
CA SER A 38 1.86 1.42 0.52
C SER A 38 3.10 0.65 0.10
N GLY A 39 3.50 0.78 -1.16
CA GLY A 39 4.72 0.15 -1.69
C GLY A 39 5.74 1.19 -2.12
N VAL A 40 7.02 0.87 -1.95
CA VAL A 40 8.14 1.78 -2.25
C VAL A 40 8.62 1.70 -3.70
N THR A 41 8.31 0.60 -4.39
CA THR A 41 8.82 0.31 -5.74
C THR A 41 7.75 0.54 -6.80
N GLY A 42 8.15 1.22 -7.89
CA GLY A 42 7.37 1.35 -9.12
C GLY A 42 8.12 0.70 -10.27
N GLN A 43 7.40 0.02 -11.16
CA GLN A 43 7.95 -0.57 -12.38
C GLN A 43 7.53 0.25 -13.61
N PRO A 44 8.36 0.36 -14.66
CA PRO A 44 7.94 0.95 -15.92
C PRO A 44 6.63 0.32 -16.42
N GLY A 45 5.64 1.16 -16.74
CA GLY A 45 4.32 0.70 -17.17
C GLY A 45 3.29 0.46 -16.05
N GLN A 46 3.69 0.54 -14.76
CA GLN A 46 2.79 0.38 -13.60
C GLN A 46 2.51 1.70 -12.88
N ALA A 47 2.18 2.78 -13.61
CA ALA A 47 1.91 4.09 -13.00
C ALA A 47 0.65 4.11 -12.09
N ASN A 48 -0.24 3.14 -12.25
CA ASN A 48 -1.41 2.92 -11.38
C ASN A 48 -1.03 2.58 -9.93
N TYR A 49 0.03 1.79 -9.72
CA TYR A 49 0.49 1.40 -8.39
C TYR A 49 1.02 2.57 -7.52
N PRO A 50 2.00 3.39 -7.97
CA PRO A 50 2.44 4.56 -7.22
C PRO A 50 1.31 5.59 -7.09
N GLY A 51 0.44 5.75 -8.11
CA GLY A 51 -0.74 6.61 -8.01
C GLY A 51 -1.68 6.20 -6.87
N ALA A 52 -1.96 4.90 -6.74
CA ALA A 52 -2.75 4.38 -5.63
C ALA A 52 -2.06 4.60 -4.27
N ASN A 53 -0.74 4.44 -4.19
CA ASN A 53 0.02 4.64 -2.95
C ASN A 53 0.05 6.11 -2.51
N THR A 54 0.24 7.05 -3.44
CA THR A 54 0.18 8.50 -3.16
C THR A 54 -1.19 8.93 -2.62
N SER A 55 -2.27 8.26 -3.04
CA SER A 55 -3.60 8.51 -2.47
C SER A 55 -3.66 8.17 -0.98
N SER A 56 -3.01 7.09 -0.55
CA SER A 56 -2.97 6.67 0.85
C SER A 56 -2.15 7.64 1.70
N ASP A 57 -1.02 8.13 1.19
CA ASP A 57 -0.20 9.14 1.87
C ASP A 57 -0.98 10.47 2.03
N SER A 58 -1.73 10.87 1.00
CA SER A 58 -2.61 12.04 1.07
C SER A 58 -3.75 11.84 2.07
N PHE A 59 -4.33 10.65 2.12
CA PHE A 59 -5.41 10.32 3.04
C PHE A 59 -4.95 10.34 4.51
N VAL A 60 -3.74 9.86 4.81
CA VAL A 60 -3.17 9.95 6.16
C VAL A 60 -3.14 11.40 6.62
N LYS A 61 -2.66 12.33 5.78
CA LYS A 61 -2.65 13.77 6.10
C LYS A 61 -4.04 14.32 6.33
N TYR A 62 -5.01 13.93 5.50
CA TYR A 62 -6.40 14.32 5.66
C TYR A 62 -6.98 13.86 7.00
N ARG A 63 -6.90 12.55 7.31
CA ARG A 63 -7.51 11.97 8.51
C ARG A 63 -6.82 12.43 9.79
N THR A 64 -5.48 12.52 9.80
CA THR A 64 -4.73 13.06 10.94
C THR A 64 -4.96 14.55 11.15
N GLY A 65 -5.21 15.32 10.08
CA GLY A 65 -5.65 16.72 10.17
C GLY A 65 -6.99 16.90 10.88
N MET A 66 -7.81 15.85 10.95
CA MET A 66 -9.05 15.81 11.74
C MET A 66 -8.84 15.32 13.18
N GLY A 67 -7.59 15.05 13.60
CA GLY A 67 -7.27 14.49 14.91
C GLY A 67 -7.53 12.99 15.04
N LEU A 68 -7.82 12.30 13.93
CA LEU A 68 -8.13 10.86 13.93
C LEU A 68 -6.88 10.02 13.64
N ALA A 69 -6.77 8.85 14.26
CA ALA A 69 -5.67 7.93 14.04
C ALA A 69 -5.60 7.49 12.56
N CYS A 70 -4.42 7.64 11.96
CA CYS A 70 -4.07 7.09 10.64
C CYS A 70 -2.56 7.12 10.41
N SER A 71 -1.98 6.04 9.90
CA SER A 71 -0.57 5.95 9.48
C SER A 71 -0.45 5.19 8.17
N ALA A 72 0.55 5.51 7.35
CA ALA A 72 0.92 4.73 6.18
C ALA A 72 2.29 4.09 6.38
N ILE A 73 2.41 2.80 6.05
CA ILE A 73 3.66 2.05 6.08
C ILE A 73 4.00 1.64 4.66
N ALA A 74 5.13 2.16 4.16
CA ALA A 74 5.67 1.79 2.87
C ALA A 74 6.49 0.51 3.01
N ILE A 75 5.97 -0.61 2.48
CA ILE A 75 6.62 -1.92 2.55
C ILE A 75 7.33 -2.22 1.23
N GLY A 76 8.54 -2.78 1.33
CA GLY A 76 9.29 -3.32 0.20
C GLY A 76 8.67 -4.61 -0.36
N ALA A 77 9.37 -5.27 -1.27
CA ALA A 77 8.95 -6.59 -1.73
C ALA A 77 9.05 -7.61 -0.58
N VAL A 78 7.98 -8.38 -0.36
CA VAL A 78 7.88 -9.42 0.67
C VAL A 78 7.90 -10.78 0.00
N GLN A 79 8.89 -11.60 0.33
CA GLN A 79 9.23 -12.81 -0.44
C GLN A 79 8.38 -14.04 -0.06
N ASP A 80 7.97 -14.15 1.22
CA ASP A 80 7.43 -15.41 1.75
C ASP A 80 5.90 -15.53 1.68
N ILE A 81 5.17 -14.50 1.24
CA ILE A 81 3.68 -14.47 1.26
C ILE A 81 3.06 -13.74 0.05
N ARG A 82 2.10 -14.40 -0.60
CA ARG A 82 1.21 -13.88 -1.68
C ARG A 82 1.94 -13.44 -2.95
N TYR A 83 1.23 -12.80 -3.90
CA TYR A 83 1.54 -12.43 -5.30
C TYR A 83 3.00 -12.62 -5.77
N VAL A 84 3.97 -12.01 -5.09
CA VAL A 84 5.42 -12.10 -5.39
C VAL A 84 5.97 -13.54 -5.29
N SER A 85 5.48 -14.34 -4.34
CA SER A 85 5.86 -15.74 -4.10
C SER A 85 5.22 -16.75 -5.06
N GLN A 86 4.11 -16.40 -5.71
CA GLN A 86 3.33 -17.35 -6.53
C GLN A 86 3.66 -17.31 -8.02
N GLU A 87 4.24 -16.20 -8.52
CA GLU A 87 4.62 -16.09 -9.92
C GLU A 87 6.15 -15.99 -10.08
N GLU A 88 6.74 -16.91 -10.85
CA GLU A 88 8.18 -16.88 -11.15
C GLU A 88 8.64 -15.57 -11.82
N HIS A 89 7.75 -14.91 -12.56
CA HIS A 89 8.00 -13.60 -13.18
C HIS A 89 7.94 -12.42 -12.20
N CYS A 90 7.37 -12.60 -11.00
CA CYS A 90 7.32 -11.59 -9.95
C CYS A 90 8.46 -11.76 -8.94
N LYS A 91 9.27 -12.83 -9.02
CA LYS A 91 10.57 -12.88 -8.35
C LYS A 91 11.37 -11.67 -8.81
N MET A 92 11.67 -10.78 -7.88
CA MET A 92 12.41 -9.57 -8.23
C MET A 92 13.76 -10.00 -8.82
N PRO A 93 14.12 -9.56 -10.04
CA PRO A 93 15.46 -9.79 -10.54
C PRO A 93 16.48 -9.21 -9.56
N GLU A 94 17.69 -9.76 -9.50
CA GLU A 94 18.83 -9.17 -8.76
C GLU A 94 19.00 -7.65 -8.98
N ALA A 95 18.45 -7.13 -10.08
CA ALA A 95 18.34 -5.71 -10.40
C ALA A 95 17.61 -4.84 -9.36
N VAL A 96 16.72 -5.36 -8.50
CA VAL A 96 16.16 -4.55 -7.38
C VAL A 96 17.22 -4.31 -6.29
N GLY A 97 18.16 -5.26 -6.14
CA GLY A 97 19.40 -5.06 -5.38
C GLY A 97 20.27 -3.93 -5.93
N ALA A 98 20.19 -3.64 -7.24
CA ALA A 98 20.93 -2.53 -7.86
C ALA A 98 20.39 -1.13 -7.47
N HIS A 99 19.18 -1.05 -6.89
CA HIS A 99 18.62 0.18 -6.31
C HIS A 99 18.72 0.23 -4.78
N GLY A 100 19.44 -0.72 -4.16
CA GLY A 100 19.64 -0.77 -2.71
C GLY A 100 18.42 -1.20 -1.90
N ILE A 101 17.38 -1.75 -2.54
CA ILE A 101 16.19 -2.28 -1.87
C ILE A 101 16.34 -3.79 -1.79
N THR A 102 16.54 -4.32 -0.58
CA THR A 102 16.56 -5.76 -0.31
C THR A 102 15.15 -6.26 0.01
N GLU A 103 14.81 -7.47 -0.43
CA GLU A 103 13.56 -8.12 -0.03
C GLU A 103 13.54 -8.35 1.48
N VAL A 104 12.36 -8.28 2.08
CA VAL A 104 12.17 -8.46 3.52
C VAL A 104 11.43 -9.78 3.74
N THR A 105 11.94 -10.65 4.60
CA THR A 105 11.25 -11.89 4.95
C THR A 105 10.03 -11.60 5.82
N LYS A 106 9.06 -12.51 5.84
CA LYS A 106 7.88 -12.37 6.72
C LYS A 106 8.30 -12.15 8.18
N SER A 107 9.35 -12.85 8.62
CA SER A 107 9.84 -12.78 10.00
C SER A 107 10.40 -11.41 10.36
N GLU A 108 10.91 -10.67 9.38
CA GLU A 108 11.44 -9.32 9.55
C GLU A 108 10.33 -8.26 9.50
N CYS A 109 9.26 -8.47 8.72
CA CYS A 109 8.10 -7.58 8.72
C CYS A 109 7.44 -7.43 10.10
N TRP A 110 7.47 -8.45 10.94
CA TRP A 110 6.89 -8.43 12.30
C TRP A 110 7.79 -7.81 13.37
N LYS A 111 8.99 -7.35 13.01
CA LYS A 111 9.93 -6.69 13.93
C LYS A 111 9.86 -5.15 13.88
N LEU A 112 9.03 -4.60 12.99
CA LEU A 112 8.67 -3.19 12.92
C LEU A 112 7.69 -2.83 14.04
#